data_AF-A0A9D9TKB5-F1
#
_entry.id   AF-A0A9D9TKB5-F1
#
_cell.length_a   1.000
_cell.length_b   1.000
_cell.length_c   1.000
_cell.angle_alpha   90.00
_cell.angle_beta   90.00
_cell.angle_gamma   90.00
#
_symmetry.space_group_name_H-M   'P 1'
#
loop_
_entity.id
_entity.type
_entity.pdbx_description
1 polymer ?
#
loop_
_entity_poly.entity_id
_entity_poly.type
_entity_poly.pdbx_seq_one_letter_code
_entity_poly.pdbx_strand_id
1 'polypeptide(L)'
;MELKKNYYTISEVADLYGINISKLRFWEENFPSLKPDRDRAGDRKYNKEEVLHVGLIKKLLEVEKYTLEGANQAIKRKNNKKNENAVVLKKLHNLKEFLEFLKKDLQETERSQELDLSENL
;
A
#
# COMPACT_ATOMS: atom_id res chain seq x y z
N MET A 1 1.38 -11.63 13.49
CA MET A 1 1.29 -10.51 14.45
C MET A 1 0.03 -9.73 14.15
N GLU A 2 -0.82 -9.49 15.15
CA GLU A 2 -2.10 -8.79 14.96
C GLU A 2 -2.04 -7.40 15.60
N LEU A 3 -2.22 -6.34 14.79
CA LEU A 3 -2.17 -4.94 15.24
C LEU A 3 -3.59 -4.44 15.59
N LYS A 4 -3.93 -4.51 16.88
CA LYS A 4 -5.28 -4.16 17.39
C LYS A 4 -5.49 -2.66 17.61
N LYS A 5 -4.45 -1.91 18.02
CA LYS A 5 -4.53 -0.46 18.25
C LYS A 5 -4.32 0.33 16.96
N ASN A 6 -4.93 1.51 16.86
CA ASN A 6 -4.70 2.44 15.74
C ASN A 6 -3.35 3.14 15.86
N TYR A 7 -2.87 3.31 17.09
CA TYR A 7 -1.62 3.98 17.38
C TYR A 7 -0.84 3.27 18.48
N TYR A 8 0.48 3.38 18.40
CA TYR A 8 1.44 2.76 19.32
C TYR A 8 2.46 3.81 19.77
N THR A 9 2.96 3.65 20.99
CA THR A 9 4.08 4.43 21.54
C THR A 9 5.43 3.86 21.09
N ILE A 10 6.51 4.63 21.22
CA ILE A 10 7.85 4.15 20.88
C ILE A 10 8.25 2.89 21.65
N SER A 11 7.87 2.80 22.93
CA SER A 11 8.16 1.64 23.78
C SER A 11 7.41 0.41 23.28
N GLU A 12 6.11 0.55 22.97
CA GLU A 12 5.34 -0.56 22.41
C GLU A 12 5.92 -1.04 21.09
N VAL A 13 6.30 -0.15 20.17
CA VAL A 13 6.90 -0.55 18.89
C VAL A 13 8.25 -1.22 19.09
N ALA A 14 9.06 -0.72 20.02
CA ALA A 14 10.34 -1.32 20.38
C ALA A 14 10.17 -2.75 20.92
N ASP A 15 9.23 -2.96 21.84
CA ASP A 15 8.91 -4.27 22.43
C ASP A 15 8.36 -5.24 21.38
N LEU A 16 7.44 -4.76 20.53
CA LEU A 16 6.82 -5.54 19.45
C LEU A 16 7.86 -6.16 18.50
N TYR A 17 8.97 -5.45 18.25
CA TYR A 17 10.05 -5.92 17.38
C TYR A 17 11.29 -6.38 18.14
N GLY A 18 11.29 -6.36 19.48
CA GLY A 18 12.44 -6.72 20.30
C GLY A 18 13.69 -5.89 19.99
N ILE A 19 13.52 -4.59 19.72
CA ILE A 19 14.61 -3.65 19.44
C ILE A 19 14.72 -2.63 20.57
N ASN A 20 15.91 -2.04 20.75
CA ASN A 20 16.08 -0.97 21.72
C ASN A 20 15.41 0.33 21.23
N ILE A 21 14.82 1.10 22.13
CA ILE A 21 14.22 2.41 21.85
C ILE A 21 15.21 3.35 21.15
N SER A 22 16.48 3.39 21.56
CA SER A 22 17.53 4.21 20.93
C SER A 22 17.81 3.78 19.50
N LYS A 23 17.73 2.47 19.20
CA LYS A 23 17.85 1.95 17.83
C LYS A 23 16.67 2.40 16.97
N LEU A 24 15.45 2.38 17.52
CA LEU A 24 14.26 2.87 16.83
C LEU A 24 14.34 4.39 16.55
N ARG A 25 14.80 5.19 17.51
CA ARG A 25 15.06 6.64 17.30
C ARG A 25 16.09 6.88 16.20
N PHE A 26 17.18 6.12 16.22
CA PHE A 26 18.20 6.20 15.18
C PHE A 26 17.63 5.88 13.79
N TRP A 27 16.71 4.92 13.68
CA TRP A 27 16.04 4.64 12.41
C TRP A 27 15.13 5.78 11.93
N GLU A 28 14.41 6.46 12.81
CA GLU A 28 13.61 7.64 12.41
C GLU A 28 14.46 8.73 11.75
N GLU A 29 15.68 8.95 12.24
CA GLU A 29 16.59 9.95 11.69
C GLU A 29 17.13 9.54 10.32
N ASN A 30 17.35 8.23 10.10
CA ASN A 30 17.98 7.70 8.90
C ASN A 30 17.00 7.25 7.80
N PHE A 31 15.72 7.07 8.13
CA PHE A 31 14.68 6.63 7.20
C PHE A 31 13.63 7.73 7.05
N PRO A 32 13.74 8.61 6.02
CA PRO A 32 12.78 9.70 5.81
C PRO A 32 11.33 9.26 5.58
N SER A 33 11.10 7.97 5.27
CA SER A 33 9.78 7.36 5.14
C SER A 33 9.18 6.91 6.48
N LEU A 34 9.93 6.94 7.58
CA LEU A 34 9.47 6.62 8.93
C LEU A 34 9.42 7.92 9.76
N LYS A 35 8.24 8.54 9.83
CA LYS A 35 8.04 9.86 10.44
C LYS A 35 6.85 9.83 11.39
N PRO A 36 6.98 9.20 12.57
CA PRO A 36 5.90 9.15 13.53
C PRO A 36 5.46 10.55 13.92
N ASP A 37 4.14 10.74 13.96
CA ASP A 37 3.55 11.97 14.46
C ASP A 37 3.87 12.14 15.93
N ARG A 38 3.84 13.40 16.40
CA ARG A 38 3.92 13.71 17.83
C ARG A 38 2.53 14.06 18.34
N ASP A 39 2.22 13.59 19.53
CA ASP A 39 1.01 13.99 20.22
C ASP A 39 1.15 15.41 20.82
N ARG A 40 0.12 15.85 21.55
CA ARG A 40 0.11 17.18 22.18
C ARG A 40 1.16 17.35 23.28
N ALA A 41 1.61 16.26 23.89
CA ALA A 41 2.65 16.25 24.92
C ALA A 41 4.07 16.17 24.30
N GLY A 42 4.17 15.88 23.01
CA GLY A 42 5.42 15.74 22.27
C GLY A 42 5.91 14.29 22.14
N ASP A 43 5.11 13.33 22.58
CA ASP A 43 5.42 11.90 22.51
C ASP A 43 5.13 11.33 21.12
N ARG A 44 5.96 10.37 20.69
CA ARG A 44 5.86 9.74 19.38
C ARG A 44 4.67 8.78 19.32
N LYS A 45 3.92 8.87 18.23
CA LYS A 45 2.73 8.08 17.98
C LYS A 45 2.81 7.44 16.60
N TYR A 46 3.04 6.13 16.58
CA TYR A 46 3.16 5.35 15.35
C TYR A 46 1.80 4.83 14.95
N ASN A 47 1.39 5.08 13.71
CA ASN A 47 0.24 4.41 13.14
C ASN A 47 0.58 2.97 12.72
N LYS A 48 -0.43 2.17 12.36
CA LYS A 48 -0.23 0.77 11.95
C LYS A 48 0.76 0.61 10.79
N GLU A 49 0.75 1.52 9.81
CA GLU A 49 1.65 1.45 8.65
C GLU A 49 3.09 1.69 9.06
N GLU A 50 3.33 2.64 9.98
CA GLU A 50 4.65 2.95 10.51
C GLU A 50 5.20 1.81 11.36
N VAL A 51 4.36 1.16 12.17
CA VAL A 51 4.76 -0.05 12.90
C VAL A 51 5.21 -1.14 11.92
N LEU A 52 4.44 -1.41 10.87
CA LEU A 52 4.82 -2.38 9.84
C LEU A 52 6.10 -1.96 9.09
N HIS A 53 6.29 -0.66 8.89
CA HIS A 53 7.47 -0.11 8.24
C HIS A 53 8.74 -0.31 9.09
N VAL A 54 8.66 -0.19 10.42
CA VAL A 54 9.74 -0.56 11.34
C VAL A 54 10.11 -2.04 11.19
N GLY A 55 9.11 -2.92 11.10
CA GLY A 55 9.33 -4.34 10.84
C GLY A 55 10.05 -4.61 9.51
N LEU A 56 9.71 -3.84 8.46
CA LEU A 56 10.40 -3.92 7.17
C LEU A 56 11.86 -3.47 7.27
N ILE A 57 12.12 -2.34 7.94
CA ILE A 57 13.48 -1.83 8.18
C ILE A 57 14.31 -2.87 8.92
N LYS A 58 13.77 -3.46 9.99
CA LYS A 58 14.44 -4.53 10.74
C LYS A 58 14.82 -5.71 9.84
N LYS A 59 13.89 -6.19 9.00
CA LYS A 59 14.15 -7.30 8.08
C LYS A 59 15.30 -6.96 7.12
N LEU A 60 15.27 -5.77 6.52
CA LEU A 60 16.28 -5.34 5.55
C LEU A 60 17.67 -5.25 6.18
N LEU A 61 17.77 -4.69 7.39
CA LEU A 61 19.06 -4.48 8.05
C LEU A 61 19.59 -5.76 8.72
N GLU A 62 18.75 -6.47 9.47
CA GLU A 62 19.20 -7.58 10.32
C GLU A 62 19.17 -8.94 9.62
N VAL A 63 18.21 -9.18 8.73
CA VAL A 63 18.05 -10.46 8.01
C VAL A 63 18.75 -10.40 6.66
N GLU A 64 18.44 -9.37 5.87
CA GLU A 64 18.94 -9.25 4.49
C GLU A 64 20.28 -8.49 4.41
N LYS A 65 20.81 -8.01 5.56
CA LYS A 65 22.13 -7.38 5.71
C LYS A 65 22.38 -6.18 4.79
N TYR A 66 21.33 -5.43 4.45
CA TYR A 66 21.48 -4.17 3.74
C TYR A 66 22.18 -3.13 4.63
N THR A 67 22.89 -2.21 3.99
CA THR A 67 23.29 -0.94 4.62
C THR A 67 22.07 -0.03 4.80
N LEU A 68 22.18 1.01 5.63
CA LEU A 68 21.10 2.00 5.81
C LEU A 68 20.66 2.62 4.49
N GLU A 69 21.63 2.96 3.63
CA GLU A 69 21.34 3.51 2.31
C GLU A 69 20.68 2.47 1.39
N GLY A 70 21.21 1.23 1.38
CA GLY A 70 20.64 0.15 0.58
C GLY A 70 19.21 -0.18 0.97
N ALA A 71 18.90 -0.21 2.28
CA ALA A 71 17.55 -0.42 2.79
C ALA A 71 16.61 0.72 2.37
N ASN A 72 17.05 1.98 2.46
CA ASN A 72 16.29 3.13 1.97
C ASN A 72 15.96 3.03 0.48
N GLN A 73 16.95 2.65 -0.35
CA GLN A 73 16.74 2.46 -1.78
C GLN A 73 15.77 1.30 -2.07
N ALA A 74 15.90 0.18 -1.34
CA ALA A 74 15.00 -0.97 -1.48
C ALA A 74 13.54 -0.61 -1.16
N ILE A 75 13.31 0.14 -0.08
CA ILE A 75 11.97 0.62 0.31
C ILE A 75 11.39 1.54 -0.79
N LYS A 76 12.17 2.50 -1.29
CA LYS A 76 11.75 3.41 -2.37
C LYS A 76 11.37 2.64 -3.65
N ARG A 77 12.21 1.69 -4.07
CA ARG A 77 11.96 0.86 -5.26
C ARG A 77 10.67 0.05 -5.12
N LYS A 78 10.43 -0.53 -3.94
CA LYS A 78 9.21 -1.29 -3.65
C LYS A 78 7.95 -0.41 -3.74
N ASN A 79 8.02 0.82 -3.23
CA ASN A 79 6.92 1.77 -3.30
C ASN A 79 6.63 2.20 -4.75
N ASN A 80 7.66 2.47 -5.54
CA ASN A 80 7.50 2.79 -6.96
C ASN A 80 6.82 1.64 -7.73
N LYS A 81 7.28 0.40 -7.52
CA LYS A 81 6.66 -0.79 -8.13
C LYS A 81 5.20 -0.99 -7.68
N LYS A 82 4.88 -0.70 -6.42
CA LYS A 82 3.50 -0.75 -5.91
C LYS A 82 2.61 0.26 -6.64
N ASN A 83 3.12 1.47 -6.87
CA ASN A 83 2.39 2.52 -7.59
C ASN A 83 2.17 2.15 -9.06
N GLU A 84 3.19 1.63 -9.75
CA GLU A 84 3.07 1.14 -11.13
C GLU A 84 1.99 0.05 -11.25
N ASN A 85 2.00 -0.93 -10.34
CA ASN A 85 0.99 -1.99 -10.31
C ASN A 85 -0.43 -1.42 -10.08
N ALA A 86 -0.59 -0.43 -9.20
CA ALA A 86 -1.88 0.21 -8.98
C ALA A 86 -2.40 0.91 -10.25
N VAL A 87 -1.52 1.56 -11.01
CA VAL A 87 -1.87 2.16 -12.31
C VAL A 87 -2.31 1.10 -13.32
N VAL A 88 -1.60 -0.04 -13.39
CA VAL A 88 -1.97 -1.15 -14.27
C VAL A 88 -3.34 -1.73 -13.89
N LEU A 89 -3.59 -1.95 -12.60
CA LEU A 89 -4.88 -2.44 -12.12
C LEU A 89 -6.04 -1.50 -12.47
N LYS A 90 -5.83 -0.19 -12.33
CA LYS A 90 -6.83 0.81 -12.74
C LYS A 90 -7.12 0.75 -14.23
N LYS A 91 -6.09 0.61 -15.08
CA LYS A 91 -6.27 0.46 -16.53
C LYS A 91 -7.05 -0.80 -16.89
N LEU A 92 -6.73 -1.93 -16.25
CA LEU A 92 -7.44 -3.20 -16.46
C LEU A 92 -8.90 -3.11 -16.01
N HIS A 93 -9.17 -2.42 -14.91
CA HIS A 93 -10.53 -2.17 -14.45
C HIS A 93 -11.33 -1.35 -15.47
N ASN A 94 -10.77 -0.21 -15.92
CA ASN A 94 -11.43 0.63 -16.93
C ASN A 94 -11.67 -0.12 -18.25
N LEU A 95 -10.70 -0.94 -18.68
CA LEU A 95 -10.86 -1.75 -19.90
C LEU A 95 -11.99 -2.78 -19.72
N LYS A 96 -12.07 -3.43 -18.56
CA LYS A 96 -13.18 -4.34 -18.25
C LYS A 96 -14.53 -3.62 -18.32
N GLU A 97 -14.64 -2.45 -17.69
CA GLU A 97 -15.88 -1.65 -17.74
C GLU A 97 -16.26 -1.26 -19.16
N PHE A 98 -15.28 -0.87 -19.98
CA PHE A 98 -15.50 -0.54 -21.39
C PHE A 98 -15.97 -1.74 -22.21
N LEU A 99 -15.37 -2.93 -22.00
CA LEU A 99 -15.77 -4.15 -22.70
C LEU A 99 -17.18 -4.61 -22.27
N GLU A 100 -17.53 -4.49 -21.00
CA GLU A 100 -18.90 -4.76 -20.51
C GLU A 100 -19.90 -3.77 -21.11
N PHE A 101 -19.52 -2.51 -21.26
CA PHE A 101 -20.34 -1.52 -21.95
C PHE A 101 -20.57 -1.90 -23.42
N LEU A 102 -19.50 -2.17 -24.19
CA LEU A 102 -19.62 -2.56 -25.60
C LEU A 102 -20.44 -3.84 -25.79
N LYS A 103 -20.27 -4.82 -24.89
CA LYS A 103 -21.05 -6.05 -24.93
C LYS A 103 -22.55 -5.77 -24.79
N LYS A 104 -22.95 -4.88 -23.88
CA LYS A 104 -24.36 -4.52 -23.69
C LYS A 104 -24.91 -3.79 -24.91
N ASP A 105 -24.14 -2.85 -25.45
CA ASP A 105 -24.52 -2.06 -26.62
C ASP A 105 -24.77 -2.96 -27.86
N LEU A 106 -23.90 -3.95 -28.08
CA LEU A 106 -24.09 -4.94 -29.14
C LEU A 106 -25.35 -5.80 -28.93
N GLN A 107 -25.60 -6.26 -27.69
CA GLN A 107 -26.80 -7.04 -27.36
C GLN A 107 -28.10 -6.25 -27.56
N GLU A 108 -28.08 -4.95 -27.24
CA GLU A 108 -29.23 -4.05 -27.47
C GLU A 108 -29.45 -3.82 -28.97
N THR A 109 -28.38 -3.71 -29.74
CA THR A 109 -28.45 -3.57 -31.21
C THR A 109 -29.03 -4.82 -31.87
N GLU A 110 -28.54 -6.02 -31.51
CA GLU A 110 -29.06 -7.30 -32.02
C GLU A 110 -30.55 -7.47 -31.72
N ARG A 111 -30.97 -7.12 -30.50
CA ARG A 111 -32.37 -7.21 -30.07
C ARG A 111 -33.30 -6.23 -30.81
N SER A 112 -32.78 -5.05 -31.15
CA SER A 112 -33.52 -4.03 -31.91
C SER A 112 -33.73 -4.48 -33.37
N GLN A 113 -32.72 -5.11 -33.97
CA GLN A 113 -32.80 -5.65 -35.33
C GLN A 113 -33.79 -6.82 -35.45
N GLU A 114 -33.86 -7.71 -34.45
CA GLU A 114 -34.83 -8.81 -34.42
C GLU A 114 -36.29 -8.34 -34.32
N LEU A 115 -36.55 -7.26 -33.58
CA LEU A 115 -37.88 -6.67 -33.44
C LEU A 115 -38.35 -6.01 -34.75
N ASP A 116 -37.49 -5.22 -35.40
CA ASP A 116 -37.78 -4.56 -36.68
C ASP A 116 -38.05 -5.55 -37.82
N LEU A 117 -37.44 -6.74 -37.79
CA LEU A 117 -37.70 -7.84 -38.72
C LEU A 117 -39.05 -8.55 -38.48
N SER A 118 -39.50 -8.60 -37.22
CA SER A 118 -40.75 -9.24 -36.83
C SER A 118 -41.99 -8.39 -37.08
N GLU A 119 -41.87 -7.05 -37.05
CA GLU A 119 -42.97 -6.12 -37.33
C GLU A 119 -43.23 -5.90 -38.83
N ASN A 120 -42.32 -6.33 -39.70
CA ASN A 120 -42.43 -6.20 -41.16
C ASN A 120 -42.87 -7.49 -41.88
N LEU A 121 -43.29 -8.52 -41.14
CA LEU A 121 -43.93 -9.76 -41.64
C LEU A 121 -45.43 -9.77 -41.32
#